data_AF-A0A084QZ60-F1
#
_entry.id   AF-A0A084QZ60-F1
#
_cell.length_a   1.000
_cell.length_b   1.000
_cell.length_c   1.000
_cell.angle_alpha   90.00
_cell.angle_beta   90.00
_cell.angle_gamma   90.00
#
_symmetry.space_group_name_H-M   'P 1'
#
loop_
_entity.id
_entity.type
_entity.pdbx_description
1 polymer ?
#
loop_
_entity_poly.entity_id
_entity_poly.type
_entity_poly.pdbx_seq_one_letter_code
_entity_poly.pdbx_strand_id
1 'polypeptide(L)'
;MENINGGLVGHGTLHFQSRPGISADISIPDWSWHIWRVEVDRRPDFLDQESIAWFLDGSEFHRIHKNDIDNGEAWERLAHSPLFFILNMAVGGDWPGNPNEDILDEYGSMVEYGYVAHYSS
;
A
#
# COMPACT_ATOMS: atom_id res chain seq x y z
N MET A 1 0.80 1.52 1.41
CA MET A 1 -0.44 2.11 1.93
C MET A 1 -0.20 3.57 2.11
N GLU A 2 -1.02 4.39 1.48
CA GLU A 2 -0.86 5.84 1.50
C GLU A 2 -2.20 6.48 1.88
N ASN A 3 -2.13 7.62 2.56
CA ASN A 3 -3.26 8.46 2.93
C ASN A 3 -2.87 9.92 2.70
N ILE A 4 -3.83 10.74 2.31
CA ILE A 4 -3.61 12.14 2.01
C ILE A 4 -4.54 12.99 2.86
N ASN A 5 -3.96 14.03 3.47
CA ASN A 5 -4.68 15.09 4.17
C ASN A 5 -5.68 14.56 5.23
N GLY A 6 -5.35 13.43 5.88
CA GLY A 6 -6.18 12.82 6.93
C GLY A 6 -7.54 12.31 6.44
N GLY A 7 -7.74 12.17 5.12
CA GLY A 7 -8.99 11.72 4.55
C GLY A 7 -9.33 10.28 4.93
N LEU A 8 -10.61 9.92 4.93
CA LEU A 8 -11.05 8.54 5.18
C LEU A 8 -10.99 7.67 3.90
N VAL A 9 -9.87 7.77 3.19
CA VAL A 9 -9.56 7.00 1.98
C VAL A 9 -8.11 6.52 2.07
N GLY A 10 -7.90 5.22 1.88
CA GLY A 10 -6.57 4.62 1.79
C GLY A 10 -6.28 4.17 0.37
N HIS A 11 -5.00 4.26 0.00
CA HIS A 11 -4.52 3.91 -1.33
C HIS A 11 -3.55 2.73 -1.27
N GLY A 12 -3.84 1.69 -2.06
CA GLY A 12 -2.97 0.54 -2.30
C GLY A 12 -2.46 0.59 -3.72
N THR A 13 -1.14 0.73 -3.90
CA THR A 13 -0.53 0.89 -5.23
C THR A 13 0.62 -0.07 -5.45
N LEU A 14 0.67 -0.66 -6.64
CA LEU A 14 1.84 -1.38 -7.14
C LEU A 14 2.56 -0.51 -8.16
N HIS A 15 3.85 -0.28 -7.95
CA HIS A 15 4.71 0.43 -8.89
C HIS A 15 5.68 -0.54 -9.55
N PHE A 16 5.73 -0.50 -10.89
CA PHE A 16 6.79 -1.13 -11.67
C PHE A 16 7.10 -0.26 -12.89
N GLN A 17 8.38 -0.18 -13.26
CA GLN A 17 8.87 0.67 -14.35
C GLN A 17 8.49 2.16 -14.20
N SER A 18 8.58 2.93 -15.30
CA SER A 18 8.23 4.35 -15.38
C SER A 18 6.77 4.56 -15.83
N ARG A 19 5.82 3.85 -15.22
CA ARG A 19 4.38 4.01 -15.49
C ARG A 19 3.69 4.57 -14.25
N PRO A 20 2.49 5.19 -14.39
CA PRO A 20 1.60 5.37 -13.25
C PRO A 20 1.41 4.02 -12.55
N GLY A 21 1.39 4.02 -11.21
CA GLY A 21 1.16 2.80 -10.45
C GLY A 21 -0.22 2.20 -10.72
N ILE A 22 -0.37 0.89 -10.53
CA ILE A 22 -1.68 0.24 -10.55
C ILE A 22 -2.27 0.37 -9.15
N SER A 23 -3.24 1.28 -9.02
CA SER A 23 -3.82 1.68 -7.73
C SER A 23 -5.26 1.24 -7.58
N ALA A 24 -5.67 1.01 -6.35
CA ALA A 24 -7.06 0.97 -5.92
C ALA A 24 -7.22 1.70 -4.58
N ASP A 25 -8.43 2.22 -4.39
CA ASP A 25 -8.80 2.97 -3.20
C ASP A 25 -9.75 2.14 -2.33
N ILE A 26 -9.71 2.38 -1.02
CA ILE A 26 -10.69 1.86 -0.07
C ILE A 26 -11.10 2.95 0.92
N SER A 27 -12.37 2.97 1.30
CA SER A 27 -12.86 3.81 2.40
C SER A 27 -12.32 3.31 3.73
N ILE A 28 -11.77 4.22 4.53
CA ILE A 28 -11.37 3.94 5.91
C ILE A 28 -12.58 4.21 6.81
N PRO A 29 -12.98 3.28 7.70
CA PRO A 29 -14.18 3.45 8.52
C PRO A 29 -14.17 4.71 9.40
N ASP A 30 -13.05 4.98 10.06
CA ASP A 30 -12.87 6.11 10.97
C ASP A 30 -11.35 6.40 11.17
N TRP A 31 -11.00 7.23 12.16
CA TRP A 31 -9.61 7.56 12.49
C TRP A 31 -9.03 6.69 13.62
N SER A 32 -9.68 5.57 13.94
CA SER A 32 -9.18 4.63 14.96
C SER A 32 -8.09 3.71 14.38
N TRP A 33 -7.68 2.71 15.16
CA TRP A 33 -6.64 1.78 14.75
C TRP A 33 -7.16 0.82 13.69
N HIS A 34 -6.45 0.76 12.56
CA HIS A 34 -6.75 -0.14 11.45
C HIS A 34 -5.56 -1.02 11.10
N ILE A 35 -5.84 -2.23 10.60
CA ILE A 35 -4.82 -3.18 10.16
C ILE A 35 -4.70 -3.12 8.64
N TRP A 36 -3.57 -2.61 8.19
CA TRP A 36 -3.17 -2.66 6.80
C TRP A 36 -2.29 -3.87 6.53
N ARG A 37 -2.55 -4.58 5.43
CA ARG A 37 -1.76 -5.74 5.03
C ARG A 37 -1.52 -5.75 3.52
N VAL A 38 -0.30 -6.16 3.15
CA VAL A 38 0.02 -6.62 1.81
C VAL A 38 0.35 -8.11 1.90
N GLU A 39 -0.21 -8.90 1.01
CA GLU A 39 0.05 -10.33 0.87
C GLU A 39 0.69 -10.58 -0.50
N VAL A 40 1.82 -11.28 -0.52
CA VAL A 40 2.45 -11.78 -1.75
C VAL A 40 2.20 -13.29 -1.78
N ASP A 41 1.25 -13.72 -2.61
CA ASP A 41 0.84 -15.11 -2.72
C ASP A 41 1.60 -15.83 -3.84
N ARG A 42 2.54 -16.68 -3.42
CA ARG A 42 3.36 -17.56 -4.28
C ARG A 42 3.01 -19.04 -4.11
N ARG A 43 1.87 -19.36 -3.50
CA ARG A 43 1.42 -20.74 -3.29
C ARG A 43 1.02 -21.47 -4.58
N PRO A 44 0.46 -20.82 -5.62
CA PRO A 44 0.08 -21.54 -6.84
C PRO A 44 1.27 -22.22 -7.54
N ASP A 45 1.00 -23.35 -8.19
CA ASP A 45 2.03 -24.13 -8.91
C ASP A 45 2.56 -23.42 -10.17
N PHE A 46 1.79 -22.46 -10.71
CA PHE A 46 2.12 -21.74 -11.92
C PHE A 46 2.35 -20.26 -11.62
N LEU A 47 3.48 -19.73 -12.12
CA LEU A 47 3.92 -18.33 -11.90
C LEU A 47 2.88 -17.31 -12.38
N ASP A 48 2.04 -17.68 -13.35
CA ASP A 48 0.99 -16.84 -13.90
C ASP A 48 -0.27 -16.73 -13.01
N GLN A 49 -0.33 -17.52 -11.94
CA GLN A 49 -1.39 -17.50 -10.93
C GLN A 49 -0.97 -16.79 -9.64
N GLU A 50 0.32 -16.46 -9.48
CA GLU A 50 0.79 -15.67 -8.34
C GLU A 50 0.12 -14.30 -8.29
N SER A 51 0.02 -13.72 -7.10
CA SER A 51 -0.62 -12.42 -6.92
C SER A 51 -0.05 -11.61 -5.76
N ILE A 52 -0.28 -10.30 -5.80
CA ILE A 52 -0.07 -9.39 -4.69
C ILE A 52 -1.43 -8.77 -4.35
N ALA A 53 -1.82 -8.79 -3.08
CA ALA A 53 -3.12 -8.29 -2.63
C ALA A 53 -2.99 -7.35 -1.42
N TRP A 54 -3.87 -6.35 -1.35
CA TRP A 54 -3.93 -5.38 -0.27
C TRP A 54 -5.23 -5.54 0.52
N PHE A 55 -5.12 -5.34 1.84
CA PHE A 55 -6.23 -5.49 2.76
C PHE A 55 -6.30 -4.34 3.76
N LEU A 56 -7.52 -3.99 4.13
CA LEU A 56 -7.87 -3.15 5.28
C LEU A 56 -8.75 -3.98 6.22
N ASP A 57 -8.34 -4.13 7.47
CA ASP A 57 -9.08 -4.86 8.51
C ASP A 57 -9.49 -6.28 8.07
N GLY A 58 -8.61 -6.95 7.32
CA GLY A 58 -8.82 -8.28 6.78
C GLY A 58 -9.68 -8.34 5.51
N SER A 59 -10.30 -7.24 5.10
CA SER A 59 -11.04 -7.14 3.84
C SER A 59 -10.10 -6.82 2.70
N GLU A 60 -10.08 -7.68 1.67
CA GLU A 60 -9.33 -7.43 0.44
C GLU A 60 -9.98 -6.29 -0.34
N PHE A 61 -9.16 -5.38 -0.84
CA PHE A 61 -9.64 -4.25 -1.66
C PHE A 61 -8.87 -4.06 -2.95
N HIS A 62 -7.73 -4.72 -3.10
CA HIS A 62 -6.92 -4.67 -4.30
C HIS A 62 -6.20 -5.99 -4.50
N ARG A 63 -6.12 -6.45 -5.75
CA ARG A 63 -5.36 -7.63 -6.15
C ARG A 63 -4.83 -7.44 -7.54
N ILE A 64 -3.55 -7.80 -7.71
CA ILE A 64 -2.88 -7.81 -9.00
C ILE A 64 -2.27 -9.20 -9.18
N HIS A 65 -2.61 -9.84 -10.28
CA HIS A 65 -2.00 -11.11 -10.69
C HIS A 65 -0.76 -10.84 -11.52
N LYS A 66 0.15 -11.82 -11.56
CA LYS A 66 1.30 -11.76 -12.46
C LYS A 66 0.91 -11.45 -13.92
N ASN A 67 -0.23 -11.97 -14.38
CA ASN A 67 -0.69 -11.79 -15.76
C ASN A 67 -1.19 -10.38 -16.09
N ASP A 68 -1.46 -9.55 -15.07
CA ASP A 68 -1.76 -8.13 -15.26
C ASP A 68 -0.48 -7.31 -15.56
N ILE A 69 0.70 -7.92 -15.34
CA ILE A 69 2.01 -7.31 -15.55
C ILE A 69 2.69 -7.99 -16.75
N ASP A 70 2.72 -7.30 -17.88
CA ASP A 70 3.46 -7.71 -19.07
C ASP A 70 4.97 -7.41 -18.94
N ASN A 71 5.57 -7.83 -17.82
CA ASN A 71 7.00 -7.75 -17.55
C ASN A 71 7.40 -8.76 -16.47
N GLY A 72 7.98 -9.89 -16.90
CA GLY A 72 8.44 -10.94 -16.00
C GLY A 72 9.59 -10.53 -15.07
N GLU A 73 10.51 -9.67 -15.51
CA GLU A 73 11.61 -9.18 -14.66
C GLU A 73 11.08 -8.27 -13.54
N ALA A 74 10.06 -7.46 -13.84
CA ALA A 74 9.39 -6.66 -12.81
C ALA A 74 8.73 -7.56 -11.77
N TRP A 75 8.02 -8.62 -12.21
CA TRP A 75 7.38 -9.56 -11.29
C TRP A 75 8.39 -10.24 -10.36
N GLU A 76 9.53 -10.70 -10.89
CA GLU A 76 10.61 -11.30 -10.10
C GLU A 76 11.10 -10.36 -8.99
N ARG A 77 11.23 -9.06 -9.29
CA ARG A 77 11.64 -8.05 -8.29
C ARG A 77 10.57 -7.76 -7.26
N LEU A 78 9.29 -7.84 -7.64
CA LEU A 78 8.16 -7.54 -6.77
C LEU A 78 7.81 -8.69 -5.83
N ALA A 79 7.80 -9.93 -6.34
CA ALA A 79 7.31 -11.10 -5.60
C ALA A 79 8.43 -12.04 -5.12
N HIS A 80 9.60 -12.03 -5.76
CA HIS A 80 10.66 -13.02 -5.51
C HIS A 80 12.00 -12.43 -5.04
N SER A 81 12.06 -11.11 -4.83
CA SER A 81 13.23 -10.44 -4.23
C SER A 81 12.97 -10.00 -2.80
N PRO A 82 14.00 -9.88 -1.95
CA PRO A 82 13.86 -9.28 -0.64
C PRO A 82 13.33 -7.84 -0.74
N LEU A 83 12.36 -7.52 0.11
CA LEU A 83 11.81 -6.18 0.27
C LEU A 83 12.17 -5.65 1.66
N PHE A 84 12.05 -4.34 1.83
CA PHE A 84 12.18 -3.68 3.13
C PHE A 84 10.98 -2.76 3.37
N PHE A 85 10.64 -2.54 4.64
CA PHE A 85 9.54 -1.65 5.01
C PHE A 85 10.01 -0.20 5.07
N ILE A 86 9.14 0.71 4.62
CA ILE A 86 9.27 2.15 4.84
C ILE A 86 8.01 2.60 5.56
N LEU A 87 8.20 3.34 6.65
CA LEU A 87 7.15 4.03 7.39
C LEU A 87 7.55 5.50 7.45
N ASN A 88 6.71 6.39 6.94
CA ASN A 88 7.00 7.82 6.92
C ASN A 88 5.71 8.65 7.01
N MET A 89 5.90 9.93 7.29
CA MET A 89 4.88 10.96 7.21
C MET A 89 5.46 12.08 6.35
N ALA A 90 5.00 12.19 5.12
CA ALA A 90 5.44 13.24 4.21
C ALA A 90 4.62 14.52 4.44
N VAL A 91 5.25 15.68 4.24
CA VAL A 91 4.59 16.99 4.32
C VAL A 91 4.78 17.70 2.99
N GLY A 92 3.68 17.89 2.27
CA GLY A 92 3.69 18.46 0.92
C GLY A 92 4.01 17.46 -0.20
N GLY A 93 3.98 17.95 -1.43
CA GLY A 93 4.29 17.18 -2.65
C GLY A 93 3.27 17.41 -3.76
N ASP A 94 3.60 16.99 -4.98
CA ASP A 94 2.72 17.19 -6.15
C ASP A 94 1.36 16.50 -5.98
N TRP A 95 1.34 15.35 -5.28
CA TRP A 95 0.12 14.59 -5.06
C TRP A 95 -0.75 15.12 -3.90
N PRO A 96 -0.24 15.28 -2.65
CA PRO A 96 -1.04 15.81 -1.55
C PRO A 96 -1.27 17.33 -1.63
N GLY A 97 -0.51 18.05 -2.47
CA GLY A 97 -0.51 19.51 -2.53
C GLY A 97 0.45 20.14 -1.53
N ASN A 98 0.53 21.48 -1.54
CA ASN A 98 1.37 22.19 -0.58
C ASN A 98 0.66 22.29 0.80
N PRO A 99 1.44 22.27 1.90
CA PRO A 99 0.97 22.67 3.22
C PRO A 99 0.18 23.98 3.20
N ASN A 100 -0.94 24.04 3.92
CA ASN A 100 -1.76 25.23 4.07
C ASN A 100 -2.17 25.46 5.53
N GLU A 101 -3.07 26.41 5.76
CA GLU A 101 -3.56 26.77 7.10
C GLU A 101 -4.47 25.72 7.77
N ASP A 102 -4.87 24.66 7.04
CA ASP A 102 -5.70 23.57 7.57
C ASP A 102 -4.86 22.48 8.28
N ILE A 103 -3.52 22.57 8.22
CA ILE A 103 -2.66 21.64 8.95
C ILE A 103 -2.89 21.78 10.45
N LEU A 104 -3.14 20.65 11.11
CA LEU A 104 -3.33 20.60 12.55
C LEU A 104 -1.98 20.53 13.27
N ASP A 105 -1.88 21.18 14.42
CA ASP A 105 -0.74 21.12 15.30
C ASP A 105 -0.79 19.91 16.25
N GLU A 106 0.32 19.71 16.98
CA GLU A 106 0.47 18.68 18.01
C GLU A 106 0.04 17.27 17.55
N TYR A 107 -0.96 16.68 18.23
CA TYR A 107 -1.48 15.35 17.96
C TYR A 107 -2.42 15.30 16.75
N GLY A 108 -2.82 16.43 16.18
CA GLY A 108 -3.77 16.48 15.09
C GLY A 108 -3.21 15.99 13.74
N SER A 109 -1.89 15.98 13.58
CA SER A 109 -1.21 15.56 12.34
C SER A 109 -0.17 14.46 12.58
N MET A 110 -0.33 13.63 13.61
CA MET A 110 0.60 12.52 13.88
C MET A 110 0.25 11.25 13.09
N VAL A 111 1.26 10.40 12.88
CA VAL A 111 1.07 9.01 12.47
C VAL A 111 1.60 8.11 13.58
N GLU A 112 0.76 7.20 14.05
CA GLU A 112 1.14 6.20 15.06
C GLU A 112 1.14 4.79 14.45
N TYR A 113 2.15 4.00 14.82
CA TYR A 113 2.30 2.61 14.39
C TYR A 113 2.29 1.69 15.60
N GLY A 114 1.21 0.92 15.77
CA GLY A 114 1.08 0.00 16.91
C GLY A 114 2.02 -1.21 16.81
N TYR A 115 2.18 -1.76 15.60
CA TYR A 115 3.13 -2.82 15.32
C TYR A 115 3.44 -2.93 13.81
N VAL A 116 4.53 -3.63 13.49
CA VAL A 116 4.80 -4.19 12.17
C VAL A 116 5.04 -5.69 12.36
N ALA A 117 4.39 -6.51 11.56
CA ALA A 117 4.53 -7.96 11.62
C ALA A 117 4.74 -8.54 10.21
N HIS A 118 5.56 -9.58 10.13
CA HIS A 118 5.77 -10.35 8.92
C HIS A 118 5.45 -11.82 9.22
N TYR A 119 4.66 -12.43 8.35
CA TYR A 119 4.25 -13.82 8.44
C TYR A 119 4.66 -14.54 7.15
N SER A 120 5.09 -15.79 7.29
CA SER A 120 5.39 -16.68 6.18
C SER A 120 4.86 -18.07 6.52
N SER A 121 4.29 -18.76 5.54
CA SER A 121 3.74 -20.12 5.68
C SER A 121 4.24 -21.01 4.54
#